data_AF-X0YZI1-F1
#
_entry.id   AF-X0YZI1-F1
#
_cell.length_a   1.000
_cell.length_b   1.000
_cell.length_c   1.000
_cell.angle_alpha   90.00
_cell.angle_beta   90.00
_cell.angle_gamma   90.00
#
_symmetry.space_group_name_H-M   'P 1'
#
loop_
_entity.id
_entity.type
_entity.pdbx_description
1 polymer ?
#
loop_
_entity_poly.entity_id
_entity_poly.type
_entity_poly.pdbx_seq_one_letter_code
_entity_poly.pdbx_strand_id
1 'polypeptide(L)'
;KVDLGDLTKKDDVIALLESGELRAQLAQAEAGLEVMRAKWAQMEVGARSEEIAQAEDLVAKARANLKDAENNYKRMKVLLDRGIIARSRFESAELAHSVAKADLNSVKKRLDILIKGATKEDRQALQAQVSQANAALDLAGIRLSYTRITSPINGIISQRFFDPGDLAVHTTPLVTIVQMDTVKVIIYFPENQIRYMVPGIQAQVTVASYPDKVFYGRIDKVSPTLNPETRMFSAEI
;
A
#
# COMPACT_ATOMS: atom_id res chain seq x y z
N LYS A 1 14.02 -26.93 1.61
CA LYS A 1 14.92 -26.82 0.43
C LYS A 1 16.39 -27.00 0.81
N VAL A 2 16.68 -27.12 2.10
CA VAL A 2 18.01 -27.18 2.68
C VAL A 2 17.98 -28.24 3.78
N ASP A 3 19.10 -28.89 4.03
CA ASP A 3 19.24 -29.93 5.04
C ASP A 3 20.36 -29.61 6.04
N LEU A 4 20.46 -30.43 7.09
CA LEU A 4 21.47 -30.26 8.13
C LEU A 4 22.88 -30.35 7.55
N GLY A 5 23.71 -29.35 7.86
CA GLY A 5 25.08 -29.23 7.34
C GLY A 5 25.21 -28.41 6.06
N ASP A 6 24.11 -28.00 5.43
CA ASP A 6 24.17 -27.19 4.21
C ASP A 6 24.68 -25.77 4.49
N LEU A 7 25.51 -25.27 3.56
CA LEU A 7 25.93 -23.87 3.51
C LEU A 7 24.81 -23.02 2.92
N THR A 8 24.51 -21.91 3.60
CA THR A 8 23.49 -20.94 3.19
C THR A 8 24.09 -19.54 3.13
N LYS A 9 23.66 -18.77 2.14
CA LYS A 9 23.98 -17.35 2.04
C LYS A 9 22.81 -16.52 2.51
N LYS A 10 23.08 -15.26 2.86
CA LYS A 10 22.06 -14.27 3.09
C LYS A 10 21.11 -14.22 1.89
N ASP A 11 19.82 -14.15 2.19
CA ASP A 11 18.68 -14.14 1.26
C ASP A 11 18.38 -15.48 0.55
N ASP A 12 19.14 -16.55 0.82
CA ASP A 12 18.81 -17.89 0.30
C ASP A 12 17.50 -18.42 0.91
N VAL A 13 16.69 -19.08 0.09
CA VAL A 13 15.38 -19.62 0.51
C VAL A 13 15.57 -20.90 1.30
N ILE A 14 15.22 -20.85 2.58
CA ILE A 14 15.29 -21.97 3.53
C ILE A 14 14.03 -22.84 3.41
N ALA A 15 12.87 -22.19 3.55
CA ALA A 15 11.57 -22.85 3.60
C ALA A 15 10.54 -22.12 2.76
N LEU A 16 9.58 -22.89 2.25
CA LEU A 16 8.40 -22.40 1.55
C LEU A 16 7.19 -22.97 2.27
N LEU A 17 6.35 -22.09 2.81
CA LEU A 17 5.07 -22.45 3.39
C LEU A 17 4.02 -22.58 2.28
N GLU A 18 2.97 -23.34 2.56
CA GLU A 18 1.81 -23.38 1.68
C GLU A 18 1.21 -21.97 1.54
N SER A 19 1.01 -21.55 0.30
CA SER A 19 0.63 -20.16 -0.01
C SER A 19 -0.63 -20.07 -0.86
N GLY A 20 -1.43 -21.15 -0.95
CA GLY A 20 -2.63 -21.21 -1.80
C GLY A 20 -3.64 -20.12 -1.42
N GLU A 21 -4.00 -20.07 -0.14
CA GLU A 21 -4.92 -19.05 0.39
C GLU A 21 -4.36 -17.63 0.20
N LEU A 22 -3.08 -17.42 0.51
CA LEU A 22 -2.45 -16.10 0.40
C LEU A 22 -2.33 -15.61 -1.05
N ARG A 23 -2.09 -16.51 -2.02
CA ARG A 23 -2.14 -16.16 -3.45
C ARG A 23 -3.55 -15.82 -3.90
N ALA A 24 -4.57 -16.54 -3.42
CA ALA A 24 -5.96 -16.22 -3.70
C ALA A 24 -6.35 -14.86 -3.10
N GLN A 25 -5.91 -14.54 -1.87
CA GLN A 25 -6.10 -13.24 -1.25
C GLN A 25 -5.39 -12.12 -2.02
N LEU A 26 -4.17 -12.36 -2.53
CA LEU A 26 -3.47 -11.40 -3.39
C LEU A 26 -4.27 -11.14 -4.67
N ALA A 27 -4.68 -12.20 -5.38
CA ALA A 27 -5.49 -12.07 -6.59
C ALA A 27 -6.82 -11.35 -6.35
N GLN A 28 -7.45 -11.58 -5.19
CA GLN A 28 -8.66 -10.85 -4.78
C GLN A 28 -8.38 -9.35 -4.56
N ALA A 29 -7.27 -9.01 -3.91
CA ALA A 29 -6.88 -7.61 -3.70
C ALA A 29 -6.48 -6.91 -5.00
N GLU A 30 -5.78 -7.60 -5.91
CA GLU A 30 -5.47 -7.12 -7.27
C GLU A 30 -6.75 -6.81 -8.04
N ALA A 31 -7.71 -7.73 -8.06
CA ALA A 31 -9.00 -7.52 -8.70
C ALA A 31 -9.76 -6.35 -8.06
N GLY A 32 -9.71 -6.20 -6.74
CA GLY A 32 -10.30 -5.07 -6.03
C GLY A 32 -9.71 -3.72 -6.46
N LEU A 33 -8.38 -3.65 -6.61
CA LEU A 33 -7.69 -2.46 -7.11
C LEU A 33 -8.07 -2.15 -8.56
N GLU A 34 -8.14 -3.15 -9.43
CA GLU A 34 -8.53 -2.98 -10.83
C GLU A 34 -9.96 -2.44 -10.97
N VAL A 35 -10.91 -2.88 -10.13
CA VAL A 35 -12.26 -2.30 -10.10
C VAL A 35 -12.22 -0.82 -9.70
N MET A 36 -11.40 -0.43 -8.72
CA MET A 36 -11.27 0.98 -8.33
C MET A 36 -10.59 1.82 -9.40
N ARG A 37 -9.57 1.29 -10.08
CA ARG A 37 -8.90 1.95 -11.21
C ARG A 37 -9.83 2.13 -12.40
N ALA A 38 -10.64 1.13 -12.71
CA ALA A 38 -11.66 1.24 -13.76
C ALA A 38 -12.69 2.33 -13.44
N LYS A 39 -13.14 2.41 -12.17
CA LYS A 39 -14.01 3.51 -11.71
C LYS A 39 -13.33 4.87 -11.81
N TRP A 40 -12.04 4.96 -11.47
CA TRP A 40 -11.25 6.20 -11.62
C TRP A 40 -11.19 6.66 -13.07
N ALA A 41 -10.85 5.75 -13.98
CA ALA A 41 -10.79 6.03 -15.41
C ALA A 41 -12.16 6.46 -15.96
N GLN A 42 -13.24 5.79 -15.56
CA GLN A 42 -14.60 6.20 -15.93
C GLN A 42 -14.95 7.60 -15.41
N MET A 43 -14.50 7.96 -14.20
CA MET A 43 -14.72 9.28 -13.62
C MET A 43 -13.92 10.38 -14.34
N GLU A 44 -12.70 10.09 -14.80
CA GLU A 44 -11.87 11.04 -15.56
C GLU A 44 -12.43 11.32 -16.96
N VAL A 45 -13.03 10.31 -17.60
CA VAL A 45 -13.72 10.48 -18.88
C VAL A 45 -14.97 11.36 -18.73
N GLY A 46 -15.66 11.28 -17.57
CA GLY A 46 -16.82 12.10 -17.28
C GLY A 46 -18.06 11.69 -18.09
N ALA A 47 -18.90 12.67 -18.45
CA ALA A 47 -20.09 12.42 -19.27
C ALA A 47 -19.70 11.96 -20.68
N ARG A 48 -20.43 11.01 -21.24
CA ARG A 48 -20.15 10.50 -22.58
C ARG A 48 -20.43 11.56 -23.63
N SER A 49 -19.70 11.52 -24.75
CA SER A 49 -19.88 12.48 -25.85
C SER A 49 -21.33 12.53 -26.38
N GLU A 50 -22.00 11.39 -26.37
CA GLU A 50 -23.38 11.19 -26.80
C GLU A 50 -24.36 11.86 -25.82
N GLU A 51 -24.07 11.82 -24.52
CA GLU A 51 -24.88 12.49 -23.50
C GLU A 51 -24.73 14.01 -23.57
N ILE A 52 -23.50 14.49 -23.83
CA ILE A 52 -23.22 15.91 -24.04
C ILE A 52 -23.96 16.41 -25.29
N ALA A 53 -23.85 15.70 -26.41
CA ALA A 53 -24.54 16.05 -27.65
C ALA A 53 -26.07 16.12 -27.47
N GLN A 54 -26.66 15.14 -26.77
CA GLN A 54 -28.09 15.16 -26.47
C GLN A 54 -28.49 16.38 -25.59
N ALA A 55 -27.66 16.73 -24.60
CA ALA A 55 -27.90 17.90 -23.77
C ALA A 55 -27.74 19.22 -24.55
N GLU A 56 -26.80 19.29 -25.48
CA GLU A 56 -26.64 20.42 -26.42
C GLU A 56 -27.87 20.59 -27.31
N ASP A 57 -28.43 19.51 -27.85
CA ASP A 57 -29.66 19.54 -28.64
C ASP A 57 -30.86 20.06 -27.83
N LEU A 58 -30.97 19.67 -26.55
CA LEU A 58 -31.98 20.20 -25.65
C LEU A 58 -31.81 21.69 -25.40
N VAL A 59 -30.57 22.17 -25.24
CA VAL A 59 -30.26 23.61 -25.13
C VAL A 59 -30.64 24.34 -26.42
N ALA A 60 -30.34 23.77 -27.59
CA ALA A 60 -30.70 24.34 -28.88
C ALA A 60 -32.22 24.46 -29.04
N LYS A 61 -32.98 23.41 -28.68
CA LYS A 61 -34.45 23.42 -28.68
C LYS A 61 -35.02 24.48 -27.73
N ALA A 62 -34.55 24.53 -26.48
CA ALA A 62 -35.02 25.52 -25.51
C ALA A 62 -34.67 26.96 -25.94
N ARG A 63 -33.53 27.16 -26.59
CA ARG A 63 -33.13 28.46 -27.13
C ARG A 63 -34.04 28.91 -28.28
N ALA A 64 -34.45 27.99 -29.15
CA ALA A 64 -35.41 28.27 -30.21
C ALA A 64 -36.77 28.67 -29.64
N ASN A 65 -37.26 27.94 -28.63
CA ASN A 65 -38.53 28.25 -27.94
C ASN A 65 -38.50 29.62 -27.26
N LEU A 66 -37.40 29.95 -26.56
CA LEU A 66 -37.23 31.28 -25.96
C LEU A 66 -37.27 32.38 -27.03
N LYS A 67 -36.62 32.17 -28.18
CA LYS A 67 -36.60 33.15 -29.26
C LYS A 67 -38.00 33.41 -29.82
N ASP A 68 -38.81 32.36 -29.98
CA ASP A 68 -40.21 32.52 -30.41
C ASP A 68 -41.04 33.28 -29.36
N ALA A 69 -40.95 32.87 -28.09
CA ALA A 69 -41.66 33.53 -26.99
C ALA A 69 -41.24 34.99 -26.81
N GLU A 70 -39.95 35.32 -26.97
CA GLU A 70 -39.40 36.67 -26.91
C GLU A 70 -39.94 37.54 -28.05
N ASN A 71 -39.98 37.00 -29.28
CA ASN A 71 -40.57 37.70 -30.42
C ASN A 71 -42.05 37.95 -30.21
N ASN A 72 -42.79 36.98 -29.67
CA ASN A 72 -44.21 37.14 -29.37
C ASN A 72 -44.45 38.18 -28.26
N TYR A 73 -43.68 38.14 -27.19
CA TYR A 73 -43.70 39.13 -26.12
C TYR A 73 -43.48 40.55 -26.66
N LYS A 74 -42.43 40.74 -27.49
CA LYS A 74 -42.14 42.04 -28.13
C LYS A 74 -43.29 42.54 -29.00
N ARG A 75 -43.90 41.65 -29.81
CA ARG A 75 -45.07 42.00 -30.64
C ARG A 75 -46.27 42.40 -29.77
N MET A 76 -46.60 41.60 -28.76
CA MET A 76 -47.73 41.87 -27.87
C MET A 76 -47.54 43.17 -27.08
N LYS A 77 -46.31 43.48 -26.65
CA LYS A 77 -45.98 44.75 -25.97
C LYS A 77 -46.34 45.96 -26.84
N VAL A 78 -45.88 45.97 -28.09
CA VAL A 78 -46.18 47.06 -29.03
C VAL A 78 -47.68 47.20 -29.29
N LEU A 79 -48.42 46.09 -29.37
CA LEU A 79 -49.87 46.12 -29.56
C LEU A 79 -50.63 46.60 -28.32
N LEU A 80 -50.16 46.26 -27.11
CA LEU A 80 -50.73 46.75 -25.85
C LEU A 80 -50.49 48.26 -25.71
N ASP A 81 -49.28 48.73 -25.99
CA ASP A 81 -48.91 50.14 -25.94
C ASP A 81 -49.75 51.00 -26.91
N ARG A 82 -50.25 50.39 -27.99
CA ARG A 82 -51.18 50.99 -28.96
C ARG A 82 -52.67 50.80 -28.61
N GLY A 83 -52.99 50.13 -27.51
CA GLY A 83 -54.37 49.87 -27.08
C GLY A 83 -55.13 48.83 -27.92
N ILE A 84 -54.44 48.01 -28.71
CA ILE A 84 -55.04 47.06 -29.67
C ILE A 84 -55.46 45.74 -29.01
N ILE A 85 -54.80 45.34 -27.91
CA ILE A 85 -55.05 44.08 -27.21
C ILE A 85 -55.40 44.29 -25.73
N ALA A 86 -56.10 43.33 -25.15
CA ALA A 86 -56.37 43.30 -23.71
C ALA A 86 -55.09 43.02 -22.90
N ARG A 87 -55.00 43.59 -21.69
CA ARG A 87 -53.86 43.41 -20.78
C ARG A 87 -53.57 41.93 -20.46
N SER A 88 -54.60 41.12 -20.28
CA SER A 88 -54.45 39.67 -20.01
C SER A 88 -53.74 38.90 -21.13
N ARG A 89 -53.88 39.34 -22.40
CA ARG A 89 -53.17 38.75 -23.56
C ARG A 89 -51.67 39.05 -23.50
N PHE A 90 -51.29 40.26 -23.10
CA PHE A 90 -49.90 40.62 -22.89
C PHE A 90 -49.29 39.87 -21.69
N GLU A 91 -50.00 39.82 -20.57
CA GLU A 91 -49.54 39.11 -19.36
C GLU A 91 -49.32 37.61 -19.65
N SER A 92 -50.17 37.00 -20.48
CA SER A 92 -49.97 35.60 -20.93
C SER A 92 -48.69 35.43 -21.75
N ALA A 93 -48.36 36.37 -22.64
CA ALA A 93 -47.14 36.34 -23.44
C ALA A 93 -45.88 36.64 -22.61
N GLU A 94 -45.98 37.54 -21.63
CA GLU A 94 -44.92 37.81 -20.65
C GLU A 94 -44.60 36.58 -19.81
N LEU A 95 -45.64 35.90 -19.31
CA LEU A 95 -45.48 34.63 -18.60
C LEU A 95 -44.81 33.57 -19.48
N ALA A 96 -45.27 33.40 -20.72
CA ALA A 96 -44.69 32.43 -21.65
C ALA A 96 -43.20 32.69 -21.94
N HIS A 97 -42.81 33.96 -22.12
CA HIS A 97 -41.42 34.36 -22.26
C HIS A 97 -40.60 34.08 -20.99
N SER A 98 -41.15 34.39 -19.81
CA SER A 98 -40.51 34.11 -18.52
C SER A 98 -40.25 32.61 -18.32
N VAL A 99 -41.25 31.76 -18.61
CA VAL A 99 -41.14 30.29 -18.54
C VAL A 99 -40.08 29.78 -19.51
N ALA A 100 -40.13 30.19 -20.77
CA ALA A 100 -39.14 29.75 -21.76
C ALA A 100 -37.70 30.17 -21.39
N LYS A 101 -37.53 31.31 -20.73
CA LYS A 101 -36.24 31.79 -20.24
C LYS A 101 -35.75 30.94 -19.07
N ALA A 102 -36.65 30.61 -18.14
CA ALA A 102 -36.34 29.72 -17.01
C ALA A 102 -35.96 28.32 -17.51
N ASP A 103 -36.68 27.78 -18.50
CA ASP A 103 -36.43 26.48 -19.11
C ASP A 103 -35.04 26.43 -19.77
N LEU A 104 -34.69 27.44 -20.58
CA LEU A 104 -33.36 27.54 -21.19
C LEU A 104 -32.25 27.54 -20.13
N ASN A 105 -32.43 28.31 -19.05
CA ASN A 105 -31.46 28.36 -17.96
C ASN A 105 -31.35 27.02 -17.24
N SER A 106 -32.46 26.31 -17.05
CA SER A 106 -32.48 24.97 -16.45
C SER A 106 -31.69 23.96 -17.27
N VAL A 107 -31.97 23.86 -18.58
CA VAL A 107 -31.26 22.91 -19.46
C VAL A 107 -29.79 23.28 -19.65
N LYS A 108 -29.44 24.58 -19.68
CA LYS A 108 -28.04 25.03 -19.71
C LYS A 108 -27.27 24.63 -18.46
N LYS A 109 -27.87 24.77 -17.28
CA LYS A 109 -27.24 24.33 -16.02
C LYS A 109 -27.03 22.82 -16.01
N ARG A 110 -27.96 22.05 -16.56
CA ARG A 110 -27.81 20.60 -16.71
C ARG A 110 -26.64 20.24 -17.62
N LEU A 111 -26.49 20.91 -18.76
CA LEU A 111 -25.33 20.74 -19.65
C LEU A 111 -24.01 21.12 -18.94
N ASP A 112 -24.00 22.23 -18.20
CA ASP A 112 -22.82 22.68 -17.44
C ASP A 112 -22.40 21.66 -16.37
N ILE A 113 -23.36 21.04 -15.68
CA ILE A 113 -23.08 19.95 -14.72
C ILE A 113 -22.45 18.73 -15.44
N LEU A 114 -22.97 18.35 -16.61
CA LEU A 114 -22.43 17.24 -17.40
C LEU A 114 -20.99 17.51 -17.87
N ILE A 115 -20.71 18.73 -18.34
CA ILE A 115 -19.38 19.14 -18.81
C ILE A 115 -18.38 19.23 -17.64
N LYS A 116 -18.81 19.78 -16.49
CA LYS A 116 -17.95 19.87 -15.30
C LYS A 116 -17.61 18.51 -14.71
N GLY A 117 -18.49 17.52 -14.90
CA GLY A 117 -18.29 16.16 -14.44
C GLY A 117 -18.21 16.06 -12.92
N ALA A 118 -17.43 15.09 -12.44
CA ALA A 118 -17.26 14.82 -11.01
C ALA A 118 -16.61 16.02 -10.27
N THR A 119 -17.08 16.27 -9.05
CA THR A 119 -16.53 17.35 -8.22
C THR A 119 -15.10 17.05 -7.78
N LYS A 120 -14.43 18.04 -7.19
CA LYS A 120 -13.09 17.82 -6.63
C LYS A 120 -13.16 16.84 -5.46
N GLU A 121 -14.22 16.94 -4.67
CA GLU A 121 -14.51 16.13 -3.50
C GLU A 121 -14.77 14.68 -3.90
N ASP A 122 -15.55 14.45 -4.97
CA ASP A 122 -15.79 13.10 -5.51
C ASP A 122 -14.49 12.45 -5.99
N ARG A 123 -13.64 13.22 -6.68
CA ARG A 123 -12.32 12.75 -7.11
C ARG A 123 -11.43 12.45 -5.92
N GLN A 124 -11.37 13.31 -4.91
CA GLN A 124 -10.55 13.00 -3.73
C GLN A 124 -11.04 11.75 -2.98
N ALA A 125 -12.37 11.57 -2.87
CA ALA A 125 -12.96 10.38 -2.27
C ALA A 125 -12.60 9.10 -3.04
N LEU A 126 -12.71 9.12 -4.37
CA LEU A 126 -12.37 7.96 -5.19
C LEU A 126 -10.86 7.68 -5.20
N GLN A 127 -10.02 8.73 -5.18
CA GLN A 127 -8.57 8.58 -5.07
C GLN A 127 -8.18 7.91 -3.75
N ALA A 128 -8.85 8.29 -2.65
CA ALA A 128 -8.66 7.64 -1.36
C ALA A 128 -9.06 6.16 -1.40
N GLN A 129 -10.13 5.80 -2.11
CA GLN A 129 -10.54 4.40 -2.30
C GLN A 129 -9.51 3.61 -3.14
N VAL A 130 -8.95 4.20 -4.19
CA VAL A 130 -7.85 3.59 -4.96
C VAL A 130 -6.63 3.36 -4.07
N SER A 131 -6.25 4.36 -3.26
CA SER A 131 -5.13 4.23 -2.30
C SER A 131 -5.39 3.14 -1.26
N GLN A 132 -6.61 3.06 -0.73
CA GLN A 132 -7.01 1.98 0.19
C GLN A 132 -6.90 0.60 -0.46
N ALA A 133 -7.38 0.44 -1.69
CA ALA A 133 -7.27 -0.82 -2.43
C ALA A 133 -5.81 -1.18 -2.72
N ASN A 134 -4.96 -0.20 -3.03
CA ASN A 134 -3.53 -0.41 -3.20
C ASN A 134 -2.86 -0.86 -1.90
N ALA A 135 -3.17 -0.23 -0.77
CA ALA A 135 -2.64 -0.64 0.52
C ALA A 135 -3.09 -2.06 0.91
N ALA A 136 -4.31 -2.47 0.54
CA ALA A 136 -4.79 -3.83 0.72
C ALA A 136 -4.00 -4.84 -0.14
N LEU A 137 -3.70 -4.48 -1.39
CA LEU A 137 -2.84 -5.26 -2.27
C LEU A 137 -1.42 -5.41 -1.69
N ASP A 138 -0.82 -4.31 -1.23
CA ASP A 138 0.51 -4.31 -0.63
C ASP A 138 0.55 -5.20 0.62
N LEU A 139 -0.47 -5.11 1.48
CA LEU A 139 -0.59 -5.96 2.66
C LEU A 139 -0.71 -7.46 2.30
N ALA A 140 -1.51 -7.79 1.28
CA ALA A 140 -1.62 -9.16 0.79
C ALA A 140 -0.28 -9.67 0.22
N GLY A 141 0.45 -8.81 -0.49
CA GLY A 141 1.80 -9.10 -1.00
C GLY A 141 2.81 -9.35 0.11
N ILE A 142 2.79 -8.54 1.17
CA ILE A 142 3.64 -8.73 2.36
C ILE A 142 3.32 -10.07 3.03
N ARG A 143 2.04 -10.40 3.23
CA ARG A 143 1.65 -11.68 3.82
C ARG A 143 2.09 -12.86 2.97
N LEU A 144 1.98 -12.76 1.63
CA LEU A 144 2.49 -13.77 0.72
C LEU A 144 4.01 -13.90 0.83
N SER A 145 4.74 -12.79 1.00
CA SER A 145 6.19 -12.80 1.17
C SER A 145 6.63 -13.59 2.40
N TYR A 146 5.84 -13.59 3.48
CA TYR A 146 6.12 -14.37 4.70
C TYR A 146 6.08 -15.89 4.48
N THR A 147 5.47 -16.36 3.40
CA THR A 147 5.53 -17.79 3.03
C THR A 147 6.91 -18.21 2.55
N ARG A 148 7.74 -17.25 2.14
CA ARG A 148 9.11 -17.48 1.69
C ARG A 148 10.07 -17.05 2.78
N ILE A 149 10.61 -18.03 3.49
CA ILE A 149 11.52 -17.79 4.60
C ILE A 149 12.95 -17.88 4.07
N THR A 150 13.67 -16.76 4.17
CA THR A 150 15.06 -16.62 3.71
C THR A 150 16.04 -16.58 4.87
N SER A 151 17.31 -16.88 4.60
CA SER A 151 18.37 -16.74 5.58
C SER A 151 18.73 -15.26 5.80
N PRO A 152 18.80 -14.75 7.04
CA PRO A 152 19.24 -13.38 7.31
C PRO A 152 20.77 -13.22 7.23
N ILE A 153 21.53 -14.33 7.29
CA ILE A 153 22.99 -14.35 7.41
C ILE A 153 23.62 -15.40 6.49
N ASN A 154 24.93 -15.29 6.27
CA ASN A 154 25.70 -16.41 5.74
C ASN A 154 26.02 -17.37 6.89
N GLY A 155 25.90 -18.67 6.66
CA GLY A 155 26.21 -19.66 7.69
C GLY A 155 25.83 -21.08 7.30
N ILE A 156 26.01 -21.98 8.26
CA ILE A 156 25.72 -23.41 8.11
C ILE A 156 24.47 -23.74 8.90
N ILE A 157 23.59 -24.59 8.34
CA ILE A 157 22.43 -25.09 9.06
C ILE A 157 22.88 -26.12 10.09
N SER A 158 22.79 -25.73 11.36
CA SER A 158 23.16 -26.58 12.49
C SER A 158 22.02 -27.52 12.88
N GLN A 159 20.77 -27.03 12.84
CA GLN A 159 19.59 -27.79 13.24
C GLN A 159 18.40 -27.48 12.33
N ARG A 160 17.55 -28.47 12.11
CA ARG A 160 16.29 -28.41 11.38
C ARG A 160 15.21 -29.07 12.24
N PHE A 161 14.12 -28.36 12.50
CA PHE A 161 13.08 -28.80 13.45
C PHE A 161 11.80 -29.33 12.78
N PHE A 162 11.64 -29.12 11.47
CA PHE A 162 10.45 -29.52 10.72
C PHE A 162 10.84 -30.20 9.41
N ASP A 163 10.03 -31.17 9.00
CA ASP A 163 10.10 -31.87 7.73
C ASP A 163 9.04 -31.36 6.73
N PRO A 164 9.26 -31.54 5.41
CA PRO A 164 8.25 -31.21 4.41
C PRO A 164 6.94 -31.95 4.67
N GLY A 165 5.86 -31.20 4.88
CA GLY A 165 4.53 -31.74 5.22
C GLY A 165 4.11 -31.46 6.66
N ASP A 166 5.04 -31.06 7.53
CA ASP A 166 4.70 -30.69 8.90
C ASP A 166 3.99 -29.34 8.99
N LEU A 167 3.10 -29.22 9.97
CA LEU A 167 2.47 -27.95 10.31
C LEU A 167 3.43 -27.10 11.14
N ALA A 168 3.93 -26.00 10.55
CA ALA A 168 4.77 -25.04 11.24
C ALA A 168 3.97 -24.29 12.33
N VAL A 169 4.50 -24.25 13.55
CA VAL A 169 3.94 -23.51 14.69
C VAL A 169 4.90 -22.41 15.14
N HIS A 170 4.36 -21.28 15.60
CA HIS A 170 5.15 -20.08 15.90
C HIS A 170 6.08 -20.21 17.11
N THR A 171 5.96 -21.28 17.90
CA THR A 171 6.74 -21.52 19.12
C THR A 171 8.09 -22.17 18.87
N THR A 172 8.26 -22.81 17.71
CA THR A 172 9.44 -23.62 17.42
C THR A 172 10.16 -23.02 16.20
N PRO A 173 11.46 -22.72 16.29
CA PRO A 173 12.22 -22.22 15.14
C PRO A 173 12.24 -23.28 14.03
N LEU A 174 12.26 -22.85 12.77
CA LEU A 174 12.32 -23.79 11.64
C LEU A 174 13.70 -24.42 11.46
N VAL A 175 14.72 -23.57 11.51
CA VAL A 175 16.13 -23.94 11.41
C VAL A 175 16.99 -23.05 12.30
N THR A 176 18.17 -23.55 12.68
CA THR A 176 19.22 -22.77 13.32
C THR A 176 20.39 -22.63 12.37
N ILE A 177 20.76 -21.39 12.05
CA ILE A 177 21.88 -21.06 11.17
C ILE A 177 23.01 -20.52 12.03
N VAL A 178 24.21 -21.10 11.88
CA VAL A 178 25.40 -20.71 12.62
C VAL A 178 26.41 -20.10 11.66
N GLN A 179 26.79 -18.86 11.93
CA GLN A 179 27.89 -18.20 11.22
C GLN A 179 29.22 -18.68 11.80
N MET A 180 30.02 -19.38 10.99
CA MET A 180 31.34 -19.89 11.40
C MET A 180 32.50 -19.02 10.91
N ASP A 181 32.22 -17.91 10.24
CA ASP A 181 33.25 -16.99 9.71
C ASP A 181 34.03 -16.29 10.83
N THR A 182 33.35 -15.96 11.94
CA THR A 182 33.96 -15.35 13.13
C THR A 182 33.41 -16.06 14.36
N VAL A 183 34.28 -16.80 15.06
CA VAL A 183 33.93 -17.52 16.29
C VAL A 183 34.50 -16.76 17.48
N LYS A 184 33.67 -16.56 18.50
CA LYS A 184 34.08 -15.96 19.77
C LYS A 184 34.39 -17.04 20.78
N VAL A 185 35.44 -16.83 21.58
CA VAL A 185 35.78 -17.73 22.68
C VAL A 185 35.54 -17.01 23.99
N ILE A 186 34.67 -17.58 24.83
CA ILE A 186 34.43 -17.08 26.18
C ILE A 186 35.27 -17.90 27.14
N ILE A 187 36.20 -17.25 27.82
CA ILE A 187 37.00 -17.88 28.89
C ILE A 187 36.51 -17.38 30.25
N TYR A 188 36.60 -18.27 31.25
CA TYR A 188 36.29 -17.94 32.63
C TYR A 188 37.56 -17.99 33.47
N PHE A 189 37.78 -16.98 34.30
CA PHE A 189 38.97 -16.87 35.15
C PHE A 189 38.64 -16.34 36.55
N PRO A 190 39.39 -16.76 37.58
CA PRO A 190 39.20 -16.31 38.96
C PRO A 190 39.58 -14.83 39.15
N GLU A 191 39.04 -14.20 40.19
CA GLU A 191 39.25 -12.78 40.52
C GLU A 191 40.72 -12.36 40.61
N ASN A 192 41.59 -13.21 41.16
CA ASN A 192 43.02 -12.91 41.28
C ASN A 192 43.74 -12.74 39.93
N GLN A 193 43.13 -13.15 38.81
CA GLN A 193 43.69 -13.02 37.46
C GLN A 193 43.16 -11.80 36.69
N ILE A 194 42.16 -11.06 37.21
CA ILE A 194 41.55 -9.93 36.50
C ILE A 194 42.54 -8.83 36.14
N ARG A 195 43.57 -8.62 36.96
CA ARG A 195 44.64 -7.63 36.71
C ARG A 195 45.38 -7.88 35.39
N TYR A 196 45.43 -9.12 34.92
CA TYR A 196 46.14 -9.52 33.69
C TYR A 196 45.22 -9.61 32.47
N MET A 197 43.90 -9.52 32.64
CA MET A 197 42.92 -9.63 31.57
C MET A 197 42.53 -8.23 31.10
N VAL A 198 43.34 -7.66 30.18
CA VAL A 198 43.14 -6.33 29.61
C VAL A 198 42.78 -6.46 28.12
N PRO A 199 41.80 -5.70 27.61
CA PRO A 199 41.50 -5.65 26.17
C PRO A 199 42.74 -5.35 25.32
N GLY A 200 42.88 -6.06 24.20
CA GLY A 200 43.97 -5.94 23.23
C GLY A 200 45.14 -6.91 23.44
N ILE A 201 45.20 -7.62 24.58
CA ILE A 201 46.23 -8.65 24.83
C ILE A 201 46.03 -9.83 23.87
N GLN A 202 47.12 -10.31 23.27
CA GLN A 202 47.10 -11.51 22.42
C GLN A 202 46.84 -12.76 23.26
N ALA A 203 45.94 -13.61 22.78
CA ALA A 203 45.61 -14.88 23.38
C ALA A 203 45.84 -16.02 22.38
N GLN A 204 46.33 -17.15 22.90
CA GLN A 204 46.42 -18.40 22.14
C GLN A 204 45.36 -19.35 22.67
N VAL A 205 44.50 -19.83 21.79
CA VAL A 205 43.41 -20.76 22.12
C VAL A 205 43.68 -22.09 21.44
N THR A 206 43.71 -23.15 22.23
CA THR A 206 43.80 -24.53 21.76
C THR A 206 42.55 -25.28 22.22
N VAL A 207 41.93 -26.03 21.32
CA VAL A 207 40.72 -26.83 21.63
C VAL A 207 41.00 -28.30 21.38
N ALA A 208 40.46 -29.17 22.22
CA ALA A 208 40.67 -30.61 22.12
C ALA A 208 40.21 -31.19 20.76
N SER A 209 39.20 -30.59 20.13
CA SER A 209 38.70 -31.00 18.82
C SER A 209 39.71 -30.77 17.68
N TYR A 210 40.75 -29.96 17.89
CA TYR A 210 41.83 -29.71 16.93
C TYR A 210 43.19 -29.65 17.65
N PRO A 211 43.77 -30.79 18.08
CA PRO A 211 44.98 -30.83 18.90
C PRO A 211 46.19 -30.15 18.24
N ASP A 212 46.27 -30.22 16.91
CA ASP A 212 47.40 -29.71 16.12
C ASP A 212 47.23 -28.25 15.67
N LYS A 213 46.15 -27.56 16.09
CA LYS A 213 45.88 -26.16 15.70
C LYS A 213 45.85 -25.23 16.90
N VAL A 214 46.67 -24.18 16.82
CA VAL A 214 46.63 -23.04 17.74
C VAL A 214 45.90 -21.90 17.04
N PHE A 215 44.81 -21.43 17.66
CA PHE A 215 44.08 -20.24 17.20
C PHE A 215 44.64 -19.01 17.92
N TYR A 216 44.93 -17.97 17.16
CA TYR A 216 45.42 -16.70 17.70
C TYR A 216 44.29 -15.68 17.70
N GLY A 217 44.04 -15.08 18.85
CA GLY A 217 43.02 -14.04 19.05
C GLY A 217 43.54 -12.91 19.91
N ARG A 218 42.66 -11.96 20.24
CA ARG A 218 42.95 -10.89 21.21
C ARG A 218 41.75 -10.72 22.11
N ILE A 219 41.99 -10.45 23.39
CA ILE A 219 40.91 -10.15 24.32
C ILE A 219 40.19 -8.89 23.81
N ASP A 220 38.92 -9.02 23.43
CA ASP A 220 38.08 -7.90 22.99
C ASP A 220 37.44 -7.22 24.20
N LYS A 221 36.80 -8.01 25.06
CA LYS A 221 36.05 -7.50 26.22
C LYS A 221 36.26 -8.36 27.44
N VAL A 222 36.23 -7.71 28.60
CA VAL A 222 36.28 -8.36 29.91
C VAL A 222 35.06 -7.90 30.69
N SER A 223 34.27 -8.85 31.18
CA SER A 223 33.10 -8.56 32.00
C SER A 223 33.56 -7.92 33.31
N PRO A 224 33.02 -6.75 33.70
CA PRO A 224 33.33 -6.13 34.99
C PRO A 224 32.59 -6.83 36.16
N THR A 225 31.72 -7.79 35.87
CA THR A 225 30.84 -8.43 36.85
C THR A 225 31.31 -9.83 37.17
N LEU A 226 31.49 -10.11 38.46
CA LEU A 226 31.78 -11.44 38.99
C LEU A 226 30.49 -12.27 39.03
N ASN A 227 30.50 -13.49 38.47
CA ASN A 227 29.37 -14.40 38.65
C ASN A 227 29.38 -14.93 40.10
N PRO A 228 28.33 -14.70 40.91
CA PRO A 228 28.31 -15.07 42.33
C PRO A 228 28.27 -16.60 42.56
N GLU A 229 27.76 -17.39 41.60
CA GLU A 229 27.68 -18.85 41.72
C GLU A 229 29.04 -19.50 41.47
N THR A 230 29.74 -19.09 40.41
CA THR A 230 31.02 -19.69 40.01
C THR A 230 32.23 -18.96 40.57
N ARG A 231 32.05 -17.74 41.09
CA ARG A 231 33.11 -16.80 41.51
C ARG A 231 34.18 -16.57 40.44
N MET A 232 33.75 -16.52 39.18
CA MET A 232 34.63 -16.26 38.03
C MET A 232 34.15 -15.03 37.25
N PHE A 233 35.12 -14.33 36.67
CA PHE A 233 34.90 -13.35 35.60
C PHE A 233 34.92 -14.04 34.24
N SER A 234 34.41 -13.37 33.22
CA SER A 234 34.46 -13.82 31.83
C SER A 234 35.16 -12.80 30.93
N ALA A 235 35.88 -13.29 29.92
CA ALA A 235 36.44 -12.48 28.85
C ALA A 235 36.09 -13.08 27.47
N GLU A 236 35.82 -12.21 26.50
CA GLU A 236 35.63 -12.54 25.09
C GLU A 236 36.95 -12.37 24.35
N ILE A 237 37.38 -13.42 23.63
CA ILE A 237 38.51 -13.45 22.70
C ILE A 237 37.98 -13.60 21.27
#